data_AF-A0A9E3FXH0-F1
#
_entry.id   AF-A0A9E3FXH0-F1
#
_cell.length_a   1.000
_cell.length_b   1.000
_cell.length_c   1.000
_cell.angle_alpha   90.00
_cell.angle_beta   90.00
_cell.angle_gamma   90.00
#
_symmetry.space_group_name_H-M   'P 1'
#
loop_
_entity.id
_entity.type
_entity.pdbx_description
1 polymer ?
#
loop_
_entity_poly.entity_id
_entity_poly.type
_entity_poly.pdbx_seq_one_letter_code
_entity_poly.pdbx_strand_id
1 'polypeptide(L)'
;LQIERHLRRLRVNAVRTLEIDSSEALLAMVADGAGWAITTPLCLLQGRTHAPRIAVVPLPRPSAERTFYVVGRSNEHERTVGVFAGIARKILKQDAEAKIRHLWPWIRSAVSTVGATNHPSMDGQD
;
A
#
# COMPACT_ATOMS: atom_id res chain seq x y z
N LEU A 1 -0.07 -12.99 -5.07
CA LEU A 1 0.96 -12.84 -6.13
C LEU A 1 2.11 -11.85 -5.83
N GLN A 2 1.89 -10.58 -5.43
CA GLN A 2 3.03 -9.67 -5.17
C GLN A 2 3.90 -10.10 -3.97
N ILE A 3 3.29 -10.47 -2.83
CA ILE A 3 4.00 -10.94 -1.63
C ILE A 3 4.71 -12.28 -1.89
N GLU A 4 4.03 -13.26 -2.49
CA GLU A 4 4.64 -14.55 -2.83
C GLU A 4 5.83 -14.41 -3.78
N ARG A 5 5.75 -13.50 -4.75
CA ARG A 5 6.89 -13.19 -5.63
C ARG A 5 8.05 -12.59 -4.86
N HIS A 6 7.78 -11.70 -3.90
CA HIS A 6 8.80 -11.13 -3.03
C HIS A 6 9.48 -12.22 -2.16
N LEU A 7 8.70 -13.06 -1.48
CA LEU A 7 9.22 -14.16 -0.65
C LEU A 7 10.05 -15.16 -1.46
N ARG A 8 9.59 -15.53 -2.67
CA ARG A 8 10.34 -16.41 -3.58
C ARG A 8 11.70 -15.84 -3.96
N ARG A 9 11.81 -14.53 -4.23
CA ARG A 9 13.11 -13.87 -4.52
C ARG A 9 14.08 -13.93 -3.34
N LEU A 10 13.55 -13.90 -2.12
CA LEU A 10 14.33 -14.04 -0.89
C LEU A 10 14.61 -15.50 -0.50
N ARG A 11 14.11 -16.47 -1.28
CA ARG A 11 14.16 -17.91 -0.95
C ARG A 11 13.53 -18.23 0.42
N VAL A 12 12.55 -17.42 0.83
CA VAL A 12 11.79 -17.63 2.07
C VAL A 12 10.56 -18.46 1.73
N ASN A 13 10.40 -19.60 2.41
CA ASN A 13 9.17 -20.37 2.39
C ASN A 13 8.39 -20.08 3.68
N ALA A 14 7.39 -19.20 3.59
CA ALA A 14 6.54 -18.86 4.73
C ALA A 14 5.27 -19.73 4.70
N VAL A 15 4.99 -20.43 5.80
CA VAL A 15 3.75 -21.19 5.95
C VAL A 15 2.59 -20.20 6.06
N ARG A 16 1.59 -20.35 5.18
CA ARG A 16 0.40 -19.50 5.20
C ARG A 16 -0.65 -20.10 6.12
N THR A 17 -0.74 -19.58 7.33
CA THR A 17 -1.66 -20.11 8.36
C THR A 17 -3.03 -19.43 8.34
N LEU A 18 -3.09 -18.16 7.91
CA LEU A 18 -4.31 -17.35 7.95
C LEU A 18 -4.48 -16.53 6.67
N GLU A 19 -5.74 -16.36 6.25
CA GLU A 19 -6.15 -15.51 5.14
C GLU A 19 -7.15 -14.47 5.64
N ILE A 20 -6.79 -13.20 5.50
CA ILE A 20 -7.58 -12.06 5.98
C ILE A 20 -7.55 -11.01 4.88
N ASP A 21 -8.72 -10.46 4.54
CA ASP A 21 -8.91 -9.52 3.43
C ASP A 21 -9.03 -8.06 3.91
N SER A 22 -9.31 -7.83 5.19
CA SER A 22 -9.42 -6.48 5.76
C SER A 22 -8.14 -6.04 6.51
N SER A 23 -7.75 -4.78 6.32
CA SER A 23 -6.62 -4.18 7.03
C SER A 23 -6.84 -4.16 8.55
N GLU A 24 -8.08 -3.92 9.01
CA GLU A 24 -8.43 -3.89 10.43
C GLU A 24 -8.23 -5.27 11.07
N ALA A 25 -8.87 -6.31 10.52
CA ALA A 25 -8.77 -7.65 11.08
C ALA A 25 -7.33 -8.18 10.99
N LEU A 26 -6.59 -7.85 9.92
CA LEU A 26 -5.20 -8.24 9.79
C LEU A 26 -4.35 -7.69 10.94
N LEU A 27 -4.49 -6.41 11.26
CA LEU A 27 -3.72 -5.78 12.34
C LEU A 27 -4.21 -6.15 13.72
N ALA A 28 -5.52 -6.38 13.90
CA ALA A 28 -6.06 -6.94 15.14
C ALA A 28 -5.44 -8.32 15.45
N MET A 29 -5.43 -9.21 14.46
CA MET A 29 -4.85 -10.56 14.60
C MET A 29 -3.35 -10.52 14.92
N VAL A 30 -2.59 -9.62 14.29
CA VAL A 30 -1.17 -9.42 14.62
C VAL A 30 -1.01 -8.85 16.03
N ALA A 31 -1.82 -7.86 16.42
CA ALA A 31 -1.80 -7.28 17.76
C ALA A 31 -2.15 -8.30 18.86
N ASP A 32 -3.02 -9.24 18.55
CA ASP A 32 -3.44 -10.35 19.43
C ASP A 32 -2.47 -11.54 19.39
N GLY A 33 -1.35 -11.44 18.64
CA GLY A 33 -0.27 -12.42 18.67
C GLY A 33 -0.49 -13.64 17.77
N ALA A 34 -1.47 -13.61 16.86
CA ALA A 34 -1.73 -14.73 15.94
C ALA A 34 -0.63 -14.94 14.89
N GLY A 35 0.29 -13.98 14.73
CA GLY A 35 1.44 -14.08 13.83
C GLY A 35 1.95 -12.71 13.37
N TRP A 36 2.53 -12.69 12.18
CA TRP A 36 3.02 -11.48 11.51
C TRP A 36 2.44 -11.36 10.10
N ALA A 37 2.50 -10.15 9.54
CA ALA A 37 2.04 -9.88 8.18
C ALA A 37 2.99 -8.94 7.43
N ILE A 38 3.15 -9.17 6.13
CA ILE A 38 3.69 -8.17 5.21
C ILE A 38 2.53 -7.37 4.67
N THR A 39 2.57 -6.05 4.84
CA THR A 39 1.50 -5.15 4.40
C THR A 39 2.05 -3.84 3.85
N THR A 40 1.16 -2.96 3.43
CA THR A 40 1.52 -1.65 2.88
C THR A 40 1.32 -0.52 3.89
N PRO A 41 2.04 0.60 3.76
CA PRO A 41 1.89 1.74 4.67
C PRO A 41 0.45 2.27 4.79
N LEU A 42 -0.33 2.24 3.71
CA LEU A 42 -1.74 2.66 3.77
C LEU A 42 -2.63 1.68 4.55
N CYS A 43 -2.37 0.36 4.48
CA CYS A 43 -3.08 -0.61 5.30
C CYS A 43 -2.74 -0.43 6.80
N LEU A 44 -1.48 -0.11 7.12
CA LEU A 44 -1.08 0.26 8.49
C LEU A 44 -1.85 1.48 8.99
N LEU A 45 -2.02 2.49 8.14
CA LEU A 45 -2.79 3.68 8.49
C LEU A 45 -4.30 3.39 8.67
N GLN A 46 -4.86 2.48 7.89
CA GLN A 46 -6.26 2.07 8.00
C GLN A 46 -6.54 1.47 9.38
N GLY A 47 -5.75 0.48 9.82
CA GLY A 47 -5.91 -0.15 11.16
C GLY A 47 -4.99 0.43 12.25
N ARG A 48 -4.73 1.74 12.18
CA ARG A 48 -3.85 2.46 13.12
C ARG A 48 -4.28 2.38 14.58
N THR A 49 -5.53 2.01 14.87
CA THR A 49 -6.07 1.74 16.21
C THR A 49 -5.22 0.69 16.95
N HIS A 50 -4.63 -0.26 16.22
CA HIS A 50 -3.77 -1.30 16.75
C HIS A 50 -2.28 -0.91 16.82
N ALA A 51 -1.89 0.26 16.31
CA ALA A 51 -0.49 0.70 16.23
C ALA A 51 0.30 0.59 17.57
N PRO A 52 -0.29 0.91 18.75
CA PRO A 52 0.43 0.79 20.03
C PRO A 52 0.79 -0.65 20.41
N ARG A 53 0.16 -1.65 19.80
CA ARG A 53 0.28 -3.08 20.13
C ARG A 53 1.07 -3.88 19.10
N ILE A 54 1.59 -3.23 18.05
CA ILE A 54 2.33 -3.91 16.97
C ILE A 54 3.69 -3.27 16.76
N ALA A 55 4.67 -4.10 16.40
CA ALA A 55 5.94 -3.62 15.87
C ALA A 55 5.87 -3.59 14.34
N VAL A 56 6.24 -2.46 13.75
CA VAL A 56 6.39 -2.34 12.29
C VAL A 56 7.87 -2.25 11.99
N VAL A 57 8.33 -3.05 11.04
CA VAL A 57 9.73 -3.11 10.59
C VAL A 57 9.81 -2.97 9.07
N PRO A 58 10.93 -2.45 8.53
CA PRO A 58 11.09 -2.32 7.09
C PRO A 58 11.11 -3.69 6.40
N LEU A 59 10.49 -3.78 5.23
CA LEU A 59 10.54 -4.98 4.40
C LEU A 59 11.98 -5.17 3.86
N PRO A 60 12.60 -6.35 4.01
CA PRO A 60 13.93 -6.63 3.49
C PRO A 60 14.01 -6.41 1.98
N ARG A 61 15.18 -6.00 1.47
CA ARG A 61 15.37 -5.81 0.03
C ARG A 61 15.50 -7.15 -0.71
N PRO A 62 15.04 -7.24 -1.98
CA PRO A 62 14.50 -6.16 -2.81
C PRO A 62 13.06 -5.77 -2.40
N SER A 63 12.82 -4.48 -2.20
CA SER A 63 11.51 -3.96 -1.78
C SER A 63 10.44 -4.23 -2.84
N ALA A 64 9.21 -4.43 -2.39
CA ALA A 64 8.04 -4.46 -3.25
C ALA A 64 7.34 -3.09 -3.19
N GLU A 65 7.06 -2.53 -4.35
CA GLU A 65 6.27 -1.30 -4.47
C GLU A 65 4.85 -1.63 -4.92
N ARG A 66 3.88 -0.90 -4.38
CA ARG A 66 2.48 -0.97 -4.78
C ARG A 66 2.05 0.39 -5.29
N THR A 67 1.69 0.45 -6.58
CA THR A 67 1.23 1.67 -7.24
C THR A 67 -0.30 1.72 -7.27
N PHE A 68 -0.87 2.88 -6.98
CA PHE A 68 -2.30 3.15 -7.15
C PHE A 68 -2.55 3.88 -8.46
N TYR A 69 -3.57 3.45 -9.18
CA TYR A 69 -3.96 4.02 -10.47
C TYR A 69 -5.35 4.60 -10.38
N VAL A 70 -5.54 5.75 -11.02
CA VAL A 70 -6.86 6.27 -11.35
C VAL A 70 -7.06 5.95 -12.82
N VAL A 71 -8.09 5.16 -13.12
CA VAL A 71 -8.38 4.69 -14.48
C VAL A 71 -9.67 5.35 -14.94
N GLY A 72 -9.62 5.93 -16.14
CA GLY A 72 -10.78 6.48 -16.83
C GLY A 72 -10.78 6.00 -18.29
N ARG A 73 -11.92 6.10 -18.96
CA ARG A 73 -12.01 5.82 -20.39
C ARG A 73 -11.43 6.98 -21.18
N SER A 74 -10.71 6.65 -22.25
CA SER A 74 -10.17 7.63 -23.20
C SER A 74 -11.30 8.49 -23.78
N ASN A 75 -11.08 9.80 -23.92
CA ASN A 75 -12.05 10.77 -24.43
C ASN A 75 -13.34 10.95 -23.59
N GLU A 76 -13.47 10.27 -22.45
CA GLU A 76 -14.60 10.41 -21.53
C GLU A 76 -14.15 11.03 -20.21
N HIS A 77 -14.71 12.19 -19.85
CA HIS A 77 -14.51 12.80 -18.52
C HIS A 77 -13.04 12.98 -18.10
N GLU A 78 -12.12 13.17 -19.04
CA GLU A 78 -10.67 13.28 -18.78
C GLU A 78 -10.33 14.34 -17.74
N ARG A 79 -11.02 15.49 -17.79
CA ARG A 79 -10.90 16.54 -16.79
C ARG A 79 -11.27 16.04 -15.39
N THR A 80 -12.39 15.31 -15.26
CA THR A 80 -12.86 14.77 -13.98
C THR A 80 -11.87 13.74 -13.42
N VAL A 81 -11.36 12.85 -14.27
CA VAL A 81 -10.33 11.86 -13.92
C VAL A 81 -9.06 12.56 -13.44
N GLY A 82 -8.62 13.60 -14.15
CA GLY A 82 -7.47 14.42 -13.78
C GLY A 82 -7.67 15.14 -12.43
N VAL A 83 -8.85 15.71 -12.20
CA VAL A 83 -9.22 16.34 -10.92
C VAL A 83 -9.20 15.32 -9.79
N PHE A 84 -9.83 14.15 -9.97
CA PHE A 84 -9.84 13.08 -8.98
C PHE A 84 -8.43 12.62 -8.64
N ALA A 85 -7.60 12.38 -9.64
CA ALA A 85 -6.19 12.00 -9.44
C ALA A 85 -5.40 13.10 -8.72
N GLY A 86 -5.67 14.37 -9.01
CA GLY A 86 -5.09 15.52 -8.30
C GLY A 86 -5.47 15.54 -6.83
N ILE A 87 -6.76 15.36 -6.52
CA ILE A 87 -7.28 15.31 -5.14
C ILE A 87 -6.69 14.11 -4.39
N ALA A 88 -6.72 12.92 -4.99
CA ALA A 88 -6.16 11.71 -4.39
C ALA A 88 -4.68 11.87 -4.05
N ARG A 89 -3.85 12.39 -4.98
CA ARG A 89 -2.44 12.69 -4.73
C ARG A 89 -2.26 13.69 -3.60
N LYS A 90 -3.08 14.74 -3.56
CA LYS A 90 -3.03 15.75 -2.51
C LYS A 90 -3.31 15.13 -1.13
N ILE A 91 -4.36 14.33 -1.01
CA ILE A 91 -4.72 13.63 0.23
C ILE A 91 -3.60 12.66 0.65
N LEU A 92 -3.08 11.86 -0.28
CA LEU A 92 -2.00 10.91 0.01
C LEU A 92 -0.74 11.62 0.54
N LYS A 93 -0.34 12.72 -0.10
CA LYS A 93 0.87 13.47 0.26
C LYS A 93 0.71 14.30 1.54
N GLN A 94 -0.43 14.97 1.70
CA GLN A 94 -0.62 15.94 2.79
C GLN A 94 -1.15 15.29 4.07
N ASP A 95 -1.96 14.24 3.93
CA ASP A 95 -2.63 13.63 5.08
C ASP A 95 -2.07 12.24 5.39
N ALA A 96 -2.15 11.31 4.43
CA ALA A 96 -1.76 9.92 4.70
C ALA A 96 -0.27 9.79 5.03
N GLU A 97 0.61 10.39 4.22
CA GLU A 97 2.05 10.38 4.44
C GLU A 97 2.43 11.05 5.77
N ALA A 98 1.78 12.15 6.13
CA ALA A 98 2.00 12.84 7.39
C ALA A 98 1.61 11.96 8.60
N LYS A 99 0.41 11.36 8.57
CA LYS A 99 -0.07 10.45 9.62
C LYS A 99 0.82 9.20 9.76
N ILE A 100 1.22 8.60 8.65
CA ILE A 100 2.12 7.44 8.64
C ILE A 100 3.48 7.81 9.25
N ARG A 101 4.05 8.96 8.89
CA ARG A 101 5.33 9.42 9.46
C ARG A 101 5.24 9.79 10.93
N HIS A 102 4.08 10.25 11.39
CA HIS A 102 3.85 10.52 12.80
C HIS A 102 3.84 9.21 13.63
N LEU A 103 3.17 8.18 13.13
CA LEU A 103 3.08 6.87 13.81
C LEU A 103 4.38 6.06 13.71
N TRP A 104 5.05 6.10 12.54
CA TRP A 104 6.27 5.32 12.28
C TRP A 104 7.33 6.19 11.57
N PRO A 105 8.14 6.99 12.31
CA PRO A 105 9.05 7.98 11.72
C PRO A 105 10.10 7.44 10.75
N TRP A 106 10.52 6.19 10.91
CA TRP A 106 11.54 5.55 10.07
C TRP A 106 11.06 5.21 8.65
N ILE A 107 9.74 5.21 8.41
CA ILE A 107 9.14 4.76 7.14
C ILE A 107 9.30 5.78 5.98
N ARG A 108 9.99 6.90 6.22
CA ARG A 108 10.18 8.01 5.26
C ARG A 108 10.63 7.57 3.87
N SER A 109 11.50 6.56 3.79
CA SER A 109 12.06 6.05 2.52
C SER A 109 11.15 5.04 1.82
N ALA A 110 10.10 4.56 2.47
CA ALA A 110 9.19 3.54 1.94
C ALA A 110 7.88 4.11 1.36
N VAL A 111 7.64 5.43 1.51
CA VAL A 111 6.45 6.10 0.97
C VAL A 111 6.90 7.23 0.04
N SER A 112 6.51 7.15 -1.23
CA SER A 112 6.66 8.24 -2.18
C SER A 112 5.35 8.44 -2.95
N THR A 113 5.00 9.69 -3.23
CA THR A 113 3.91 10.03 -4.15
C THR A 113 4.53 10.36 -5.50
N VAL A 114 4.37 9.47 -6.48
CA VAL A 114 4.87 9.69 -7.84
C VAL A 114 3.97 10.72 -8.55
N GLY A 115 4.57 11.57 -9.39
CA GLY A 115 3.86 12.54 -10.22
C GLY A 115 2.90 11.88 -11.22
N ALA A 116 2.15 12.68 -11.97
CA ALA A 116 1.30 12.16 -13.03
C ALA A 116 2.17 11.45 -14.08
N THR A 117 2.13 10.12 -14.11
CA THR A 117 2.66 9.32 -15.21
C THR A 117 1.46 8.94 -16.07
N ASN A 118 1.41 9.44 -17.31
CA ASN A 118 0.48 8.90 -18.29
C ASN A 118 0.91 7.45 -18.53
N HIS A 119 0.17 6.49 -17.98
CA HIS A 119 0.28 5.12 -18.46
C HIS A 119 -0.43 5.09 -19.81
N PRO A 120 0.11 4.40 -20.84
CA PRO A 120 -0.55 4.35 -22.13
C PRO A 120 -1.97 3.84 -21.94
N SER A 121 -2.90 4.40 -22.70
CA SER A 121 -4.25 3.86 -22.86
C SER A 121 -4.15 2.34 -22.94
N MET A 122 -4.90 1.62 -22.10
CA MET A 122 -5.23 0.22 -22.39
C MET A 122 -6.23 0.26 -23.54
N ASP A 123 -5.78 0.72 -24.71
CA ASP A 123 -6.51 0.55 -25.95
C ASP A 123 -6.64 -0.96 -26.12
N GLY A 124 -7.88 -1.39 -26.37
CA GLY A 124 -8.27 -2.79 -26.41
C GLY A 124 -7.23 -3.65 -27.11
N GLN A 125 -6.68 -4.60 -26.37
CA GLN A 125 -6.17 -5.81 -26.98
C GLN A 125 -7.32 -6.81 -26.96
N ASP A 126 -7.70 -7.19 -28.18
CA ASP A 126 -8.51 -8.35 -28.53
C ASP A 126 -8.03 -9.64 -27.83
#